data_AF-A0A314XTL7-F1
#
_entry.id   AF-A0A314XTL7-F1
#
_cell.length_a   1.000
_cell.length_b   1.000
_cell.length_c   1.000
_cell.angle_alpha   90.00
_cell.angle_beta   90.00
_cell.angle_gamma   90.00
#
_symmetry.space_group_name_H-M   'P 1'
#
loop_
_entity.id
_entity.type
_entity.pdbx_description
1 polymer ?
#
loop_
_entity_poly.entity_id
_entity_poly.type
_entity_poly.pdbx_seq_one_letter_code
_entity_poly.pdbx_strand_id
1 'polypeptide(L)'
;MLSSLALILSVVCFTLLIPQATPAPFLFPATQSTVLPEPSNFFTPNLVTTPLPTNSFFQNFALKNGDQPEYFHPYTIRSASSSLSLSYPSLSYTSAFISQPFTPDLTISASQTSTFQDPNNNHHHVISDFNDLSVTLDFPSSHLRFFLVRGSPFVTCFVYTPTAVSISTNYTILSSSSSLSSDSNTKVTIKLENNQTWLIYTSSPIGLTDSTTSTLTFGEFSGIVRVAVLPDSDPKSEAILDQFRTCYPTSGAAVLGKPFTLEYKWENNGPGDLLMLAHPLHLQLLSHATVLKDFKDKSIDGDLVGIVGDSWVLQPKPVPITWHSVGGIKENFYSEIISALRGDVEALNSAEIVRQIRVLV
;
A
#
# COMPACT_ATOMS: atom_id res chain seq x y z
N MET A 1 42.58 33.46 -41.80
CA MET A 1 41.76 33.76 -40.60
C MET A 1 40.52 34.62 -40.91
N LEU A 2 39.89 34.51 -42.10
CA LEU A 2 38.66 35.26 -42.42
C LEU A 2 37.41 34.37 -42.60
N SER A 3 37.53 33.04 -42.64
CA SER A 3 36.38 32.15 -42.89
C SER A 3 35.66 31.68 -41.61
N SER A 4 36.33 31.72 -40.45
CA SER A 4 35.74 31.26 -39.18
C SER A 4 34.89 32.33 -38.48
N LEU A 5 35.14 33.62 -38.73
CA LEU A 5 34.35 34.72 -38.14
C LEU A 5 32.97 34.87 -38.81
N ALA A 6 32.88 34.62 -40.12
CA ALA A 6 31.62 34.74 -40.86
C ALA A 6 30.60 33.66 -40.49
N LEU A 7 31.08 32.44 -40.16
CA LEU A 7 30.23 31.33 -39.73
C LEU A 7 29.70 31.52 -38.29
N ILE A 8 30.49 32.15 -37.42
CA ILE A 8 30.08 32.44 -36.03
C ILE A 8 29.05 33.58 -36.01
N LEU A 9 29.20 34.59 -36.88
CA LEU A 9 28.22 35.69 -36.96
C LEU A 9 26.87 35.25 -37.54
N SER A 10 26.84 34.27 -38.46
CA SER A 10 25.58 33.77 -39.03
C SER A 10 24.79 32.88 -38.07
N VAL A 11 25.46 32.12 -37.19
CA VAL A 11 24.78 31.28 -36.17
C VAL A 11 24.19 32.14 -35.06
N VAL A 12 24.88 33.22 -34.64
CA VAL A 12 24.38 34.14 -33.61
C VAL A 12 23.17 34.96 -34.10
N CYS A 13 23.15 35.36 -35.37
CA CYS A 13 22.00 36.07 -35.96
C CYS A 13 20.75 35.18 -36.14
N PHE A 14 20.90 33.87 -36.34
CA PHE A 14 19.74 32.96 -36.46
C PHE A 14 19.14 32.56 -35.11
N THR A 15 19.92 32.57 -34.02
CA THR A 15 19.39 32.31 -32.67
C THR A 15 18.63 33.50 -32.07
N LEU A 16 18.80 34.71 -32.61
CA LEU A 16 18.12 35.93 -32.14
C LEU A 16 16.76 36.20 -32.80
N LEU A 17 16.34 35.36 -33.74
CA LEU A 17 15.10 35.53 -34.52
C LEU A 17 14.08 34.40 -34.32
N ILE A 18 14.32 33.47 -33.40
CA ILE A 18 13.26 32.56 -32.95
C ILE A 18 12.44 33.36 -31.93
N PRO A 19 11.16 33.68 -32.20
CA PRO A 19 10.29 34.22 -31.18
C PRO A 19 10.28 33.19 -30.06
N GLN A 20 10.81 33.54 -28.89
CA GLN A 20 10.61 32.76 -27.69
C GLN A 20 9.09 32.67 -27.54
N ALA A 21 8.50 31.52 -27.84
CA ALA A 21 7.08 31.33 -27.68
C ALA A 21 6.77 31.65 -26.22
N THR A 22 6.13 32.79 -25.97
CA THR A 22 5.61 33.12 -24.65
C THR A 22 4.71 31.94 -24.30
N PRO A 23 5.02 31.16 -23.24
CA PRO A 23 4.19 30.04 -22.86
C PRO A 23 2.77 30.57 -22.74
N ALA A 24 1.83 29.96 -23.45
CA ALA A 24 0.42 30.32 -23.27
C ALA A 24 0.13 30.24 -21.76
N PRO A 25 -0.51 31.27 -21.17
CA PRO A 25 -0.78 31.26 -19.74
C PRO A 25 -1.53 29.98 -19.41
N PHE A 26 -1.10 29.29 -18.36
CA PHE A 26 -1.77 28.08 -17.91
C PHE A 26 -3.25 28.41 -17.69
N LEU A 27 -4.15 27.58 -18.24
CA LEU A 27 -5.59 27.88 -18.31
C LEU A 27 -6.24 27.97 -16.92
N PHE A 28 -5.59 27.43 -15.91
CA PHE A 28 -6.05 27.44 -14.53
C PHE A 28 -5.13 28.33 -13.68
N PRO A 29 -5.68 29.14 -12.76
CA PRO A 29 -4.84 29.91 -11.85
C PRO A 29 -4.02 28.94 -10.97
N ALA A 30 -2.77 29.31 -10.71
CA ALA A 30 -1.98 28.60 -9.72
C ALA A 30 -2.65 28.69 -8.35
N THR A 31 -2.68 27.58 -7.62
CA THR A 31 -3.21 27.51 -6.26
C THR A 31 -2.30 26.64 -5.40
N GLN A 32 -2.39 26.81 -4.08
CA GLN A 32 -1.66 26.00 -3.12
C GLN A 32 -2.55 24.84 -2.63
N SER A 33 -1.95 23.68 -2.40
CA SER A 33 -2.64 22.56 -1.76
C SER A 33 -3.04 22.95 -0.35
N THR A 34 -4.29 22.66 0.01
CA THR A 34 -4.79 22.81 1.39
C THR A 34 -4.74 21.50 2.18
N VAL A 35 -4.31 20.40 1.53
CA VAL A 35 -4.36 19.04 2.08
C VAL A 35 -3.05 18.66 2.76
N LEU A 36 -1.93 18.93 2.10
CA LEU A 36 -0.58 18.71 2.64
C LEU A 36 0.19 20.03 2.66
N PRO A 37 1.01 20.27 3.70
CA PRO A 37 1.95 21.38 3.68
C PRO A 37 3.01 21.16 2.59
N GLU A 38 3.59 22.25 2.10
CA GLU A 38 4.69 22.26 1.13
C GLU A 38 5.97 22.79 1.80
N PRO A 39 7.03 21.98 1.99
CA PRO A 39 7.11 20.54 1.72
C PRO A 39 6.35 19.70 2.76
N SER A 40 5.98 18.47 2.40
CA SER A 40 5.34 17.56 3.35
C SER A 40 6.32 17.02 4.39
N ASN A 41 5.88 16.95 5.65
CA ASN A 41 6.68 16.43 6.78
C ASN A 41 6.65 14.90 6.91
N PHE A 42 5.84 14.22 6.08
CA PHE A 42 5.71 12.76 6.09
C PHE A 42 6.49 12.07 4.97
N PHE A 43 7.20 12.80 4.12
CA PHE A 43 8.01 12.23 3.04
C PHE A 43 9.47 12.61 3.20
N THR A 44 10.36 11.69 2.88
CA THR A 44 11.80 11.96 2.84
C THR A 44 12.14 13.05 1.80
N PRO A 45 13.24 13.81 1.99
CA PRO A 45 13.60 14.92 1.11
C PRO A 45 13.75 14.56 -0.38
N ASN A 46 14.14 13.33 -0.69
CA ASN A 46 14.26 12.84 -2.07
C ASN A 46 12.90 12.59 -2.75
N LEU A 47 11.81 12.45 -2.00
CA LEU A 47 10.48 12.22 -2.56
C LEU A 47 9.71 13.52 -2.82
N VAL A 48 10.02 14.60 -2.07
CA VAL A 48 9.35 15.90 -2.23
C VAL A 48 9.91 16.73 -3.39
N THR A 49 10.91 16.24 -4.12
CA THR A 49 11.41 16.89 -5.34
C THR A 49 10.57 16.60 -6.59
N THR A 50 9.63 15.66 -6.49
CA THR A 50 8.71 15.25 -7.56
C THR A 50 7.26 15.31 -7.05
N PRO A 51 6.26 15.39 -7.95
CA PRO A 51 4.85 15.35 -7.53
C PRO A 51 4.55 14.13 -6.65
N LEU A 52 3.97 14.38 -5.48
CA LEU A 52 3.55 13.32 -4.57
C LEU A 52 2.24 12.68 -5.08
N PRO A 53 2.05 11.36 -4.87
CA PRO A 53 0.83 10.70 -5.27
C PRO A 53 -0.35 11.19 -4.42
N THR A 54 -1.49 11.35 -5.07
CA THR A 54 -2.78 11.55 -4.41
C THR A 54 -3.65 10.31 -4.61
N ASN A 55 -4.63 10.10 -3.72
CA ASN A 55 -5.54 8.95 -3.79
C ASN A 55 -4.79 7.59 -3.74
N SER A 56 -3.63 7.56 -3.08
CA SER A 56 -2.91 6.31 -2.86
C SER A 56 -3.60 5.48 -1.77
N PHE A 57 -3.37 4.17 -1.80
CA PHE A 57 -3.88 3.24 -0.78
C PHE A 57 -3.20 3.40 0.59
N PHE A 58 -2.20 4.27 0.68
CA PHE A 58 -1.44 4.57 1.89
C PHE A 58 -1.59 6.04 2.31
N GLN A 59 -2.49 6.78 1.65
CA GLN A 59 -2.58 8.24 1.76
C GLN A 59 -2.72 8.71 3.21
N ASN A 60 -3.43 7.97 4.07
CA ASN A 60 -3.65 8.31 5.47
C ASN A 60 -2.37 8.39 6.30
N PHE A 61 -1.28 7.75 5.86
CA PHE A 61 0.03 7.90 6.50
C PHE A 61 0.60 9.32 6.30
N ALA A 62 0.22 10.03 5.24
CA ALA A 62 0.64 11.40 5.01
C ALA A 62 -0.34 12.48 5.51
N LEU A 63 -1.60 12.12 5.78
CA LEU A 63 -2.65 13.09 6.09
C LEU A 63 -2.79 13.36 7.59
N LYS A 64 -3.08 14.62 7.94
CA LYS A 64 -3.28 15.08 9.32
C LYS A 64 -2.08 14.67 10.21
N ASN A 65 -2.28 13.70 11.10
CA ASN A 65 -1.26 13.19 12.02
C ASN A 65 -0.56 11.92 11.50
N GLY A 66 -0.91 11.44 10.32
CA GLY A 66 -0.38 10.18 9.77
C GLY A 66 -0.84 8.93 10.53
N ASP A 67 -1.89 9.08 11.34
CA ASP A 67 -2.29 8.09 12.34
C ASP A 67 -3.65 7.45 12.04
N GLN A 68 -4.21 7.69 10.86
CA GLN A 68 -5.44 7.02 10.45
C GLN A 68 -5.10 5.64 9.88
N PRO A 69 -5.92 4.60 10.15
CA PRO A 69 -5.63 3.26 9.67
C PRO A 69 -5.70 3.16 8.15
N GLU A 70 -4.88 2.28 7.58
CA GLU A 70 -4.93 1.87 6.17
C GLU A 70 -5.05 0.37 6.05
N TYR A 71 -5.75 -0.08 5.02
CA TYR A 71 -6.00 -1.50 4.81
C TYR A 71 -4.97 -2.12 3.85
N PHE A 72 -4.14 -3.00 4.42
CA PHE A 72 -3.10 -3.78 3.77
C PHE A 72 -3.43 -5.25 3.97
N HIS A 73 -4.26 -5.80 3.08
CA HIS A 73 -4.76 -7.18 3.17
C HIS A 73 -3.70 -8.19 3.62
N PRO A 74 -3.97 -8.98 4.68
CA PRO A 74 -5.24 -9.10 5.41
C PRO A 74 -5.39 -8.12 6.60
N TYR A 75 -4.43 -7.22 6.81
CA TYR A 75 -4.31 -6.40 8.00
C TYR A 75 -4.83 -4.97 7.80
N THR A 76 -5.41 -4.39 8.84
CA THR A 76 -5.53 -2.94 8.94
C THR A 76 -4.36 -2.42 9.78
N ILE A 77 -3.62 -1.46 9.26
CA ILE A 77 -2.36 -0.98 9.82
C ILE A 77 -2.50 0.49 10.23
N ARG A 78 -2.01 0.83 11.42
CA ARG A 78 -1.99 2.20 11.93
C ARG A 78 -0.61 2.55 12.49
N SER A 79 -0.05 3.67 12.07
CA SER A 79 1.14 4.25 12.72
C SER A 79 0.71 5.18 13.85
N ALA A 80 1.35 5.10 15.02
CA ALA A 80 1.20 6.10 16.08
C ALA A 80 2.40 6.07 17.03
N SER A 81 2.85 7.24 17.51
CA SER A 81 3.85 7.36 18.59
C SER A 81 5.09 6.45 18.42
N SER A 82 5.69 6.47 17.23
CA SER A 82 6.87 5.66 16.90
C SER A 82 6.66 4.14 16.93
N SER A 83 5.42 3.70 16.77
CA SER A 83 4.99 2.31 16.71
C SER A 83 4.07 2.03 15.52
N LEU A 84 3.96 0.75 15.17
CA LEU A 84 3.02 0.26 14.16
C LEU A 84 2.06 -0.74 14.79
N SER A 85 0.77 -0.44 14.77
CA SER A 85 -0.30 -1.33 15.21
C SER A 85 -0.93 -2.06 14.04
N LEU A 86 -1.19 -3.36 14.23
CA LEU A 86 -1.82 -4.26 13.30
C LEU A 86 -3.17 -4.70 13.87
N SER A 87 -4.17 -4.75 13.02
CA SER A 87 -5.45 -5.39 13.27
C SER A 87 -5.69 -6.48 12.24
N TYR A 88 -6.15 -7.65 12.66
CA TYR A 88 -6.80 -8.63 11.79
C TYR A 88 -8.31 -8.57 12.09
N PRO A 89 -9.03 -7.60 11.49
CA PRO A 89 -10.34 -7.20 11.97
C PRO A 89 -11.40 -8.27 11.69
N SER A 90 -12.20 -8.59 12.70
CA SER A 90 -13.43 -9.36 12.48
C SER A 90 -14.45 -8.52 11.70
N LEU A 91 -15.22 -9.17 10.82
CA LEU A 91 -16.28 -8.52 10.07
C LEU A 91 -17.49 -8.25 10.97
N SER A 92 -17.92 -6.99 11.03
CA SER A 92 -19.20 -6.60 11.62
C SER A 92 -20.20 -6.28 10.52
N TYR A 93 -21.39 -6.86 10.58
CA TYR A 93 -22.42 -6.71 9.56
C TYR A 93 -23.73 -6.20 10.15
N THR A 94 -24.38 -5.33 9.39
CA THR A 94 -25.77 -4.92 9.56
C THR A 94 -26.52 -5.21 8.27
N SER A 95 -27.83 -4.96 8.22
CA SER A 95 -28.58 -5.03 6.96
C SER A 95 -28.16 -3.96 5.95
N ALA A 96 -27.48 -2.89 6.38
CA ALA A 96 -27.13 -1.74 5.55
C ALA A 96 -25.66 -1.73 5.12
N PHE A 97 -24.74 -2.29 5.92
CA PHE A 97 -23.31 -2.26 5.63
C PHE A 97 -22.55 -3.40 6.31
N ILE A 98 -21.36 -3.67 5.77
CA ILE A 98 -20.31 -4.49 6.38
C ILE A 98 -19.16 -3.56 6.74
N SER A 99 -18.54 -3.77 7.88
CA SER A 99 -17.43 -2.95 8.39
C SER A 99 -16.35 -3.79 9.06
N GLN A 100 -15.13 -3.27 9.07
CA GLN A 100 -13.96 -3.83 9.75
C GLN A 100 -13.43 -2.79 10.75
N PRO A 101 -13.96 -2.76 11.98
CA PRO A 101 -13.49 -1.81 12.99
C PRO A 101 -12.04 -2.11 13.35
N PHE A 102 -11.19 -1.07 13.36
CA PHE A 102 -9.80 -1.21 13.75
C PHE A 102 -9.68 -1.42 15.26
N THR A 103 -9.05 -2.53 15.65
CA THR A 103 -8.61 -2.78 17.03
C THR A 103 -7.15 -3.22 16.98
N PRO A 104 -6.23 -2.61 17.75
CA PRO A 104 -4.81 -2.98 17.69
C PRO A 104 -4.59 -4.35 18.35
N ASP A 105 -4.71 -5.41 17.56
CA ASP A 105 -4.47 -6.79 17.97
C ASP A 105 -3.01 -6.98 18.39
N LEU A 106 -2.08 -6.39 17.62
CA LEU A 106 -0.66 -6.29 17.96
C LEU A 106 -0.12 -4.89 17.71
N THR A 107 0.88 -4.46 18.47
CA THR A 107 1.64 -3.24 18.24
C THR A 107 3.12 -3.52 18.37
N ILE A 108 3.88 -3.14 17.35
CA ILE A 108 5.33 -3.30 17.28
C ILE A 108 5.97 -1.94 17.54
N SER A 109 6.87 -1.88 18.52
CA SER A 109 7.56 -0.65 18.93
C SER A 109 8.99 -0.96 19.41
N ALA A 110 9.80 0.09 19.57
CA ALA A 110 11.05 -0.04 20.33
C ALA A 110 10.76 0.07 21.83
N SER A 111 11.36 -0.81 22.64
CA SER A 111 11.11 -0.91 24.09
C SER A 111 11.73 0.24 24.88
N GLN A 112 12.79 0.86 24.33
CA GLN A 112 13.36 2.10 24.82
C GLN A 112 13.28 3.10 23.67
N THR A 113 12.45 4.13 23.81
CA THR A 113 12.59 5.30 22.94
C THR A 113 13.93 5.91 23.27
N SER A 114 14.82 5.92 22.30
CA SER A 114 16.12 6.55 22.46
C SER A 114 15.90 7.98 22.99
N THR A 115 16.73 8.40 23.95
CA THR A 115 16.78 9.79 24.44
C THR A 115 17.27 10.77 23.37
N PHE A 116 17.38 10.33 22.11
CA PHE A 116 17.40 11.20 20.96
C PHE A 116 16.09 11.98 20.94
N GLN A 117 16.13 13.13 21.62
CA GLN A 117 15.35 14.28 21.24
C GLN A 117 15.70 14.54 19.78
N ASP A 118 14.88 14.05 18.85
CA ASP A 118 14.77 14.71 17.57
C ASP A 118 14.56 16.20 17.92
N PRO A 119 15.41 17.13 17.45
CA PRO A 119 15.24 18.55 17.73
C PRO A 119 13.84 19.08 17.34
N ASN A 120 13.08 18.33 16.54
CA ASN A 120 11.71 18.62 16.14
C ASN A 120 10.63 17.81 16.90
N ASN A 121 11.02 16.91 17.81
CA ASN A 121 10.11 16.02 18.57
C ASN A 121 9.20 15.16 17.66
N ASN A 122 9.71 14.74 16.50
CA ASN A 122 8.96 13.98 15.50
C ASN A 122 8.86 12.51 15.91
N HIS A 123 7.88 12.21 16.77
CA HIS A 123 7.49 10.84 17.09
C HIS A 123 6.68 10.16 15.95
N HIS A 124 6.56 10.81 14.79
CA HIS A 124 5.84 10.30 13.63
C HIS A 124 6.74 9.46 12.71
N HIS A 125 6.11 8.68 11.85
CA HIS A 125 6.80 7.94 10.80
C HIS A 125 7.12 8.85 9.61
N VAL A 126 8.04 8.44 8.76
CA VAL A 126 8.31 9.09 7.46
C VAL A 126 8.20 8.04 6.35
N ILE A 127 7.53 8.38 5.26
CA ILE A 127 7.49 7.60 4.03
C ILE A 127 8.83 7.81 3.31
N SER A 128 9.61 6.74 3.22
CA SER A 128 10.94 6.75 2.58
C SER A 128 10.94 6.18 1.17
N ASP A 129 9.95 5.37 0.84
CA ASP A 129 9.75 4.85 -0.51
C ASP A 129 8.29 4.44 -0.74
N PHE A 130 7.83 4.44 -1.99
CA PHE A 130 6.52 3.94 -2.38
C PHE A 130 6.48 3.57 -3.88
N ASN A 131 5.56 2.67 -4.24
CA ASN A 131 5.27 2.29 -5.62
C ASN A 131 3.82 1.80 -5.75
N ASP A 132 3.49 1.13 -6.85
CA ASP A 132 2.13 0.70 -7.16
C ASP A 132 1.52 -0.23 -6.09
N LEU A 133 2.36 -1.06 -5.45
CA LEU A 133 1.91 -2.13 -4.55
C LEU A 133 2.44 -2.02 -3.12
N SER A 134 3.29 -1.04 -2.81
CA SER A 134 3.91 -0.91 -1.48
C SER A 134 4.20 0.53 -1.04
N VAL A 135 4.39 0.68 0.27
CA VAL A 135 4.92 1.87 0.93
C VAL A 135 5.91 1.42 2.01
N THR A 136 7.01 2.14 2.16
CA THR A 136 7.99 1.93 3.22
C THR A 136 7.87 3.04 4.27
N LEU A 137 7.60 2.64 5.52
CA LEU A 137 7.51 3.56 6.66
C LEU A 137 8.75 3.43 7.53
N ASP A 138 9.46 4.54 7.72
CA ASP A 138 10.57 4.67 8.65
C ASP A 138 10.15 5.35 9.93
N PHE A 139 10.64 4.85 11.05
CA PHE A 139 10.48 5.45 12.37
C PHE A 139 11.87 5.84 12.90
N PRO A 140 12.34 7.06 12.60
CA PRO A 140 13.72 7.47 12.90
C PRO A 140 14.08 7.38 14.39
N SER A 141 13.13 7.68 15.28
CA SER A 141 13.29 7.64 16.74
C SER A 141 13.45 6.24 17.33
N SER A 142 12.94 5.22 16.65
CA SER A 142 12.91 3.82 17.11
C SER A 142 13.76 2.88 16.26
N HIS A 143 14.41 3.37 15.19
CA HIS A 143 15.22 2.57 14.28
C HIS A 143 14.45 1.37 13.69
N LEU A 144 13.15 1.56 13.45
CA LEU A 144 12.28 0.57 12.81
C LEU A 144 11.92 1.02 11.39
N ARG A 145 11.92 0.08 10.44
CA ARG A 145 11.39 0.25 9.09
C ARG A 145 10.39 -0.81 8.77
N PHE A 146 9.25 -0.43 8.24
CA PHE A 146 8.22 -1.37 7.84
C PHE A 146 8.06 -1.38 6.34
N PHE A 147 8.21 -2.56 5.74
CA PHE A 147 7.89 -2.80 4.33
C PHE A 147 6.43 -3.22 4.25
N LEU A 148 5.55 -2.29 3.89
CA LEU A 148 4.13 -2.56 3.79
C LEU A 148 3.78 -2.82 2.32
N VAL A 149 3.59 -4.09 1.98
CA VAL A 149 3.29 -4.54 0.61
C VAL A 149 1.90 -5.16 0.59
N ARG A 150 1.04 -4.71 -0.34
CA ARG A 150 -0.33 -5.22 -0.46
C ARG A 150 -0.35 -6.71 -0.76
N GLY A 151 -1.16 -7.44 -0.01
CA GLY A 151 -1.28 -8.90 -0.12
C GLY A 151 -0.13 -9.68 0.52
N SER A 152 0.76 -9.06 1.30
CA SER A 152 1.72 -9.84 2.08
C SER A 152 1.03 -10.50 3.28
N PRO A 153 1.13 -11.83 3.48
CA PRO A 153 0.60 -12.48 4.67
C PRO A 153 1.39 -12.12 5.93
N PHE A 154 2.56 -11.50 5.78
CA PHE A 154 3.40 -11.05 6.89
C PHE A 154 3.54 -9.53 6.88
N VAL A 155 3.52 -8.91 8.05
CA VAL A 155 4.08 -7.56 8.23
C VAL A 155 5.55 -7.70 8.53
N THR A 156 6.40 -7.01 7.77
CA THR A 156 7.86 -7.12 7.87
C THR A 156 8.45 -5.83 8.43
N CYS A 157 9.18 -5.95 9.53
CA CYS A 157 9.93 -4.89 10.18
C CYS A 157 11.43 -5.16 10.06
N PHE A 158 12.20 -4.16 9.62
CA PHE A 158 13.65 -4.15 9.66
C PHE A 158 14.13 -3.24 10.79
N VAL A 159 15.00 -3.79 11.64
CA VAL A 159 15.61 -3.09 12.77
C VAL A 159 17.06 -2.76 12.39
N TYR A 160 17.30 -1.49 12.05
CA TYR A 160 18.57 -1.06 11.43
C TYR A 160 19.78 -1.16 12.35
N THR A 161 19.57 -0.79 13.61
CA THR A 161 20.60 -0.75 14.66
C THR A 161 20.12 -1.60 15.82
N PRO A 162 21.02 -2.23 16.60
CA PRO A 162 20.64 -3.01 17.78
C PRO A 162 19.66 -2.22 18.66
N THR A 163 18.41 -2.64 18.68
CA THR A 163 17.30 -1.98 19.38
C THR A 163 16.43 -3.03 20.02
N ALA A 164 16.06 -2.84 21.28
CA ALA A 164 15.11 -3.72 21.95
C ALA A 164 13.72 -3.54 21.32
N VAL A 165 13.09 -4.63 20.92
CA VAL A 165 11.77 -4.62 20.26
C VAL A 165 10.71 -5.07 21.25
N SER A 166 9.57 -4.38 21.27
CA SER A 166 8.40 -4.74 22.06
C SER A 166 7.23 -5.07 21.13
N ILE A 167 6.54 -6.16 21.43
CA ILE A 167 5.27 -6.55 20.83
C ILE A 167 4.23 -6.53 21.93
N SER A 168 3.33 -5.54 21.89
CA SER A 168 2.24 -5.39 22.84
C SER A 168 0.88 -5.64 22.19
N THR A 169 -0.12 -5.89 23.03
CA THR A 169 -1.49 -6.18 22.58
C THR A 169 -2.50 -5.61 23.59
N ASN A 170 -3.71 -5.29 23.13
CA ASN A 170 -4.81 -4.89 24.00
C ASN A 170 -5.50 -6.08 24.70
N TYR A 171 -5.09 -7.30 24.36
CA TYR A 171 -5.65 -8.55 24.88
C TYR A 171 -4.70 -9.21 25.89
N THR A 172 -5.21 -10.16 26.67
CA THR A 172 -4.33 -11.02 27.47
C THR A 172 -3.63 -12.05 26.57
N ILE A 173 -2.32 -12.21 26.73
CA ILE A 173 -1.53 -13.29 26.15
C ILE A 173 -1.78 -14.53 27.01
N LEU A 174 -2.56 -15.48 26.47
CA LEU A 174 -2.93 -16.71 27.18
C LEU A 174 -1.78 -17.72 27.23
N SER A 175 -0.99 -17.77 26.16
CA SER A 175 0.19 -18.61 26.08
C SER A 175 1.17 -18.04 25.06
N SER A 176 2.45 -18.06 25.41
CA SER A 176 3.55 -17.87 24.47
C SER A 176 4.37 -19.15 24.41
N SER A 177 4.62 -19.66 23.20
CA SER A 177 5.55 -20.77 22.99
C SER A 177 6.64 -20.32 22.03
N SER A 178 7.88 -20.38 22.49
CA SER A 178 9.02 -20.43 21.59
C SER A 178 9.13 -21.87 21.09
N SER A 179 8.95 -22.12 19.80
CA SER A 179 9.18 -23.47 19.27
C SER A 179 10.68 -23.78 19.34
N LEU A 180 11.08 -24.49 20.40
CA LEU A 180 12.41 -25.02 20.68
C LEU A 180 12.74 -26.22 19.77
N SER A 181 12.46 -26.14 18.47
CA SER A 181 13.03 -27.10 17.52
C SER A 181 14.48 -26.72 17.30
N SER A 182 15.38 -27.32 18.09
CA SER A 182 16.85 -27.32 17.99
C SER A 182 17.48 -26.06 17.37
N ASP A 183 17.92 -25.16 18.25
CA ASP A 183 19.00 -24.18 18.05
C ASP A 183 18.73 -22.77 17.47
N SER A 184 17.49 -22.32 17.24
CA SER A 184 17.31 -21.01 16.57
C SER A 184 16.62 -19.85 17.32
N ASN A 185 15.81 -20.02 18.38
CA ASN A 185 15.08 -18.89 19.06
C ASN A 185 14.56 -17.81 18.09
N THR A 186 14.08 -18.23 16.91
CA THR A 186 13.69 -17.34 15.79
C THR A 186 12.21 -17.37 15.50
N LYS A 187 11.43 -18.08 16.31
CA LYS A 187 9.97 -18.17 16.20
C LYS A 187 9.35 -18.11 17.59
N VAL A 188 8.38 -17.23 17.74
CA VAL A 188 7.52 -17.13 18.93
C VAL A 188 6.07 -17.16 18.46
N THR A 189 5.31 -18.09 19.02
CA THR A 189 3.86 -18.20 18.81
C THR A 189 3.16 -17.64 20.02
N ILE A 190 2.24 -16.69 19.82
CA ILE A 190 1.40 -16.14 20.89
C ILE A 190 -0.07 -16.43 20.61
N LYS A 191 -0.78 -16.84 21.67
CA LYS A 191 -2.24 -17.01 21.64
C LYS A 191 -2.88 -15.92 22.50
N LEU A 192 -3.80 -15.19 21.91
CA LEU A 192 -4.50 -14.08 22.55
C LEU A 192 -5.89 -14.51 23.05
N GLU A 193 -6.44 -13.75 24.00
CA GLU A 193 -7.78 -14.03 24.56
C GLU A 193 -8.93 -13.92 23.53
N ASN A 194 -8.72 -13.15 22.46
CA ASN A 194 -9.67 -12.98 21.36
C ASN A 194 -9.68 -14.18 20.37
N ASN A 195 -9.06 -15.31 20.75
CA ASN A 195 -8.87 -16.52 19.94
C ASN A 195 -7.98 -16.37 18.70
N GLN A 196 -7.30 -15.24 18.52
CA GLN A 196 -6.26 -15.13 17.49
C GLN A 196 -4.96 -15.75 17.97
N THR A 197 -4.28 -16.44 17.05
CA THR A 197 -2.91 -16.94 17.23
C THR A 197 -2.02 -16.17 16.27
N TRP A 198 -0.89 -15.67 16.75
CA TRP A 198 0.07 -14.92 15.95
C TRP A 198 1.45 -15.56 16.00
N LEU A 199 2.14 -15.54 14.87
CA LEU A 199 3.49 -16.07 14.69
C LEU A 199 4.44 -14.90 14.47
N ILE A 200 5.49 -14.84 15.29
CA ILE A 200 6.54 -13.85 15.22
C ILE A 200 7.82 -14.57 14.81
N TYR A 201 8.44 -14.13 13.73
CA TYR A 201 9.66 -14.69 13.18
C TYR A 201 10.79 -13.66 13.21
N THR A 202 12.00 -14.09 13.52
CA THR A 202 13.19 -13.24 13.43
C THR A 202 14.26 -13.84 12.53
N SER A 203 15.08 -12.99 11.90
CA SER A 203 16.18 -13.44 11.03
C SER A 203 17.33 -14.12 11.79
N SER A 204 17.47 -13.84 13.09
CA SER A 204 18.46 -14.44 13.97
C SER A 204 17.87 -14.64 15.37
N PRO A 205 18.46 -15.53 16.20
CA PRO A 205 18.01 -15.76 17.57
C PRO A 205 17.80 -14.46 18.34
N ILE A 206 16.62 -14.27 18.94
CA ILE A 206 16.33 -13.13 19.81
C ILE A 206 15.88 -13.65 21.18
N GLY A 207 16.48 -13.11 22.24
CA GLY A 207 16.10 -13.46 23.61
C GLY A 207 14.88 -12.67 24.06
N LEU A 208 13.88 -13.36 24.61
CA LEU A 208 12.81 -12.72 25.37
C LEU A 208 13.37 -12.23 26.70
N THR A 209 13.35 -10.92 26.94
CA THR A 209 13.93 -10.31 28.16
C THR A 209 12.87 -10.04 29.22
N ASP A 210 11.65 -9.70 28.81
CA ASP A 210 10.52 -9.50 29.70
C ASP A 210 9.22 -9.96 29.03
N SER A 211 8.30 -10.48 29.81
CA SER A 211 7.00 -10.98 29.37
C SER A 211 5.96 -10.66 30.43
N THR A 212 5.05 -9.74 30.09
CA THR A 212 3.87 -9.44 30.91
C THR A 212 2.64 -10.13 30.31
N THR A 213 1.47 -9.89 30.90
CA THR A 213 0.19 -10.40 30.41
C THR A 213 -0.22 -9.82 29.06
N SER A 214 0.38 -8.72 28.60
CA SER A 214 -0.02 -8.01 27.38
C SER A 214 1.17 -7.49 26.56
N THR A 215 2.41 -7.82 26.93
CA THR A 215 3.61 -7.33 26.25
C THR A 215 4.72 -8.36 26.29
N LEU A 216 5.33 -8.60 25.13
CA LEU A 216 6.59 -9.33 25.00
C LEU A 216 7.70 -8.35 24.65
N THR A 217 8.73 -8.27 25.49
CA THR A 217 9.91 -7.45 25.24
C THR A 217 11.08 -8.35 24.90
N PHE A 218 11.69 -8.07 23.77
CA PHE A 218 12.88 -8.74 23.29
C PHE A 218 14.12 -7.88 23.53
N GLY A 219 15.27 -8.54 23.70
CA GLY A 219 16.56 -7.88 23.83
C GLY A 219 16.97 -7.10 22.59
N GLU A 220 18.10 -6.41 22.66
CA GLU A 220 18.64 -5.67 21.51
C GLU A 220 18.81 -6.59 20.30
N PHE A 221 18.22 -6.17 19.18
CA PHE A 221 18.19 -6.93 17.95
C PHE A 221 18.44 -6.03 16.76
N SER A 222 19.11 -6.54 15.74
CA SER A 222 19.22 -5.93 14.43
C SER A 222 19.00 -7.01 13.38
N GLY A 223 18.14 -6.74 12.41
CA GLY A 223 17.67 -7.73 11.46
C GLY A 223 16.18 -7.62 11.19
N ILE A 224 15.60 -8.71 10.71
CA ILE A 224 14.20 -8.75 10.27
C ILE A 224 13.33 -9.38 11.36
N VAL A 225 12.22 -8.72 11.66
CA VAL A 225 11.10 -9.25 12.46
C VAL A 225 9.88 -9.34 11.54
N ARG A 226 9.25 -10.51 11.42
CA ARG A 226 8.03 -10.71 10.64
C ARG A 226 6.93 -11.21 11.54
N VAL A 227 5.72 -10.69 11.35
CA VAL A 227 4.55 -11.08 12.12
C VAL A 227 3.44 -11.50 11.17
N ALA A 228 2.80 -12.63 11.46
CA ALA A 228 1.63 -13.12 10.72
C ALA A 228 0.57 -13.66 11.67
N VAL A 229 -0.70 -13.46 11.34
CA VAL A 229 -1.80 -14.17 11.99
C VAL A 229 -1.81 -15.61 11.50
N LEU A 230 -2.10 -16.57 12.39
CA LEU A 230 -2.28 -17.97 12.04
C LEU A 230 -3.78 -18.25 11.80
N PRO A 231 -4.20 -18.53 10.56
CA PRO A 231 -5.61 -18.72 10.22
C PRO A 231 -6.20 -19.91 10.94
N ASP A 232 -7.30 -19.67 11.66
CA ASP A 232 -8.09 -20.69 12.38
C ASP A 232 -7.24 -21.61 13.31
N SER A 233 -6.03 -21.17 13.70
CA SER A 233 -5.03 -21.99 14.42
C SER A 233 -4.71 -23.34 13.75
N ASP A 234 -4.78 -23.39 12.42
CA ASP A 234 -4.57 -24.62 11.64
C ASP A 234 -3.08 -24.98 11.49
N PRO A 235 -2.63 -26.17 11.94
CA PRO A 235 -1.24 -26.60 11.81
C PRO A 235 -0.70 -26.66 10.38
N LYS A 236 -1.57 -26.88 9.36
CA LYS A 236 -1.12 -26.87 7.96
C LYS A 236 -0.78 -25.45 7.52
N SER A 237 -1.61 -24.48 7.89
CA SER A 237 -1.36 -23.07 7.66
C SER A 237 -0.10 -22.60 8.38
N GLU A 238 0.15 -23.08 9.60
CA GLU A 238 1.40 -22.82 10.33
C GLU A 238 2.62 -23.37 9.60
N ALA A 239 2.56 -24.60 9.08
CA ALA A 239 3.65 -25.20 8.31
C ALA A 239 3.94 -24.42 7.02
N ILE A 240 2.91 -23.88 6.37
CA ILE A 240 3.07 -23.00 5.20
C ILE A 240 3.75 -21.69 5.61
N LEU A 241 3.25 -21.00 6.65
CA LEU A 241 3.89 -19.77 7.14
C LEU A 241 5.34 -20.00 7.55
N ASP A 242 5.64 -21.13 8.20
CA ASP A 242 7.00 -21.53 8.56
C ASP A 242 7.91 -21.74 7.34
N GLN A 243 7.38 -22.35 6.26
CA GLN A 243 8.10 -22.55 5.01
C GLN A 243 8.47 -21.22 4.34
N PHE A 244 7.57 -20.22 4.37
CA PHE A 244 7.73 -18.94 3.67
C PHE A 244 8.24 -17.79 4.56
N ARG A 245 8.70 -18.10 5.79
CA ARG A 245 9.10 -17.09 6.78
C ARG A 245 10.33 -16.26 6.41
N THR A 246 11.21 -16.75 5.54
CA THR A 246 12.50 -16.11 5.25
C THR A 246 12.48 -15.11 4.09
N CYS A 247 11.65 -15.34 3.07
CA CYS A 247 11.53 -14.46 1.90
C CYS A 247 10.38 -13.46 2.10
N TYR A 248 10.65 -12.17 1.92
CA TYR A 248 9.69 -11.08 2.13
C TYR A 248 9.74 -10.05 0.99
N PRO A 249 8.59 -9.45 0.64
CA PRO A 249 8.56 -8.41 -0.37
C PRO A 249 8.98 -7.07 0.26
N THR A 250 9.67 -6.25 -0.52
CA THR A 250 10.09 -4.89 -0.12
C THR A 250 9.46 -3.82 -1.00
N SER A 251 9.13 -4.18 -2.25
CA SER A 251 8.60 -3.27 -3.25
C SER A 251 7.69 -4.05 -4.23
N GLY A 252 6.89 -3.36 -5.05
CA GLY A 252 6.12 -4.03 -6.10
C GLY A 252 5.55 -3.11 -7.17
N ALA A 253 5.61 -3.56 -8.41
CA ALA A 253 5.19 -2.81 -9.59
C ALA A 253 4.00 -3.48 -10.29
N ALA A 254 3.11 -2.66 -10.84
CA ALA A 254 1.99 -3.05 -11.67
C ALA A 254 2.25 -2.66 -13.12
N VAL A 255 2.68 -3.62 -13.94
CA VAL A 255 3.18 -3.36 -15.29
C VAL A 255 2.13 -3.71 -16.34
N LEU A 256 1.72 -2.70 -17.12
CA LEU A 256 0.83 -2.83 -18.28
C LEU A 256 1.66 -2.82 -19.58
N GLY A 257 2.50 -3.83 -19.76
CA GLY A 257 3.43 -3.90 -20.89
C GLY A 257 2.86 -4.57 -22.15
N LYS A 258 1.75 -5.30 -22.03
CA LYS A 258 1.13 -6.06 -23.13
C LYS A 258 -0.39 -5.83 -23.14
N PRO A 259 -1.05 -5.85 -24.31
CA PRO A 259 -2.50 -5.75 -24.38
C PRO A 259 -3.19 -6.78 -23.48
N PHE A 260 -4.18 -6.32 -22.70
CA PHE A 260 -5.00 -7.16 -21.83
C PHE A 260 -4.20 -8.07 -20.89
N THR A 261 -3.03 -7.60 -20.45
CA THR A 261 -2.19 -8.31 -19.49
C THR A 261 -1.67 -7.31 -18.47
N LEU A 262 -1.91 -7.59 -17.20
CA LEU A 262 -1.34 -6.88 -16.07
C LEU A 262 -0.34 -7.82 -15.39
N GLU A 263 0.92 -7.40 -15.28
CA GLU A 263 1.95 -8.16 -14.56
C GLU A 263 2.20 -7.47 -13.22
N TYR A 264 1.95 -8.15 -12.10
CA TYR A 264 2.48 -7.73 -10.81
C TYR A 264 3.85 -8.35 -10.60
N LYS A 265 4.83 -7.54 -10.20
CA LYS A 265 6.20 -7.98 -9.92
C LYS A 265 6.62 -7.43 -8.57
N TRP A 266 7.08 -8.31 -7.69
CA TRP A 266 7.58 -7.93 -6.38
C TRP A 266 9.09 -8.04 -6.33
N GLU A 267 9.74 -7.00 -5.82
CA GLU A 267 11.12 -7.14 -5.37
C GLU A 267 11.10 -7.72 -3.96
N ASN A 268 11.84 -8.81 -3.77
CA ASN A 268 11.89 -9.54 -2.53
C ASN A 268 13.32 -9.67 -2.00
N ASN A 269 13.43 -10.04 -0.73
CA ASN A 269 14.69 -10.29 -0.07
C ASN A 269 14.56 -11.50 0.85
N GLY A 270 15.68 -12.20 1.05
CA GLY A 270 15.77 -13.44 1.80
C GLY A 270 15.71 -14.68 0.92
N PRO A 271 16.15 -15.85 1.44
CA PRO A 271 16.14 -17.10 0.70
C PRO A 271 14.73 -17.70 0.59
N GLY A 272 14.51 -18.45 -0.49
CA GLY A 272 13.27 -19.18 -0.75
C GLY A 272 12.28 -18.41 -1.62
N ASP A 273 11.13 -19.04 -1.88
CA ASP A 273 10.07 -18.47 -2.70
C ASP A 273 9.25 -17.43 -1.91
N LEU A 274 8.62 -16.50 -2.63
CA LEU A 274 7.74 -15.49 -2.04
C LEU A 274 6.30 -16.02 -1.93
N LEU A 275 5.66 -15.82 -0.78
CA LEU A 275 4.23 -16.08 -0.58
C LEU A 275 3.46 -14.75 -0.54
N MET A 276 2.47 -14.62 -1.42
CA MET A 276 1.58 -13.47 -1.52
C MET A 276 0.10 -13.92 -1.54
N LEU A 277 -0.81 -13.06 -1.11
CA LEU A 277 -2.24 -13.34 -0.95
C LEU A 277 -3.04 -12.74 -2.11
N ALA A 278 -3.75 -13.60 -2.82
CA ALA A 278 -4.57 -13.24 -3.97
C ALA A 278 -6.04 -13.07 -3.58
N HIS A 279 -6.64 -11.96 -4.00
CA HIS A 279 -8.08 -11.76 -4.00
C HIS A 279 -8.82 -12.76 -4.91
N PRO A 280 -10.13 -12.98 -4.70
CA PRO A 280 -10.95 -13.78 -5.59
C PRO A 280 -10.85 -13.37 -7.07
N LEU A 281 -10.78 -12.07 -7.36
CA LEU A 281 -10.61 -11.58 -8.73
C LEU A 281 -9.23 -11.94 -9.30
N HIS A 282 -8.15 -11.84 -8.51
CA HIS A 282 -6.82 -12.26 -8.96
C HIS A 282 -6.84 -13.73 -9.38
N LEU A 283 -7.48 -14.61 -8.59
CA LEU A 283 -7.60 -16.03 -8.92
C LEU A 283 -8.33 -16.31 -10.25
N GLN A 284 -9.28 -15.46 -10.63
CA GLN A 284 -9.99 -15.59 -11.91
C GLN A 284 -9.13 -15.16 -13.11
N LEU A 285 -8.16 -14.28 -12.88
CA LEU A 285 -7.32 -13.67 -13.91
C LEU A 285 -5.94 -14.31 -14.02
N LEU A 286 -5.46 -14.96 -12.95
CA LEU A 286 -4.13 -15.55 -12.87
C LEU A 286 -3.94 -16.62 -13.95
N SER A 287 -2.90 -16.44 -14.74
CA SER A 287 -2.39 -17.45 -15.65
C SER A 287 -1.13 -18.08 -15.08
N HIS A 288 -1.07 -19.42 -14.99
CA HIS A 288 0.14 -20.17 -14.61
C HIS A 288 0.75 -19.80 -13.25
N ALA A 289 -0.01 -19.96 -12.16
CA ALA A 289 0.47 -19.69 -10.80
C ALA A 289 0.38 -20.92 -9.89
N THR A 290 1.29 -21.02 -8.92
CA THR A 290 1.25 -22.06 -7.87
C THR A 290 0.33 -21.59 -6.74
N VAL A 291 -0.89 -22.13 -6.72
CA VAL A 291 -1.96 -21.73 -5.78
C VAL A 291 -2.02 -22.68 -4.60
N LEU A 292 -1.87 -22.15 -3.39
CA LEU A 292 -2.06 -22.86 -2.12
C LEU A 292 -3.53 -22.77 -1.70
N LYS A 293 -4.39 -23.56 -2.36
CA LYS A 293 -5.87 -23.48 -2.19
C LYS A 293 -6.36 -23.64 -0.75
N ASP A 294 -5.60 -24.34 0.08
CA ASP A 294 -5.95 -24.62 1.47
C ASP A 294 -5.41 -23.57 2.45
N PHE A 295 -4.56 -22.63 2.00
CA PHE A 295 -4.07 -21.52 2.81
C PHE A 295 -4.88 -20.26 2.49
N LYS A 296 -5.70 -19.82 3.46
CA LYS A 296 -6.66 -18.73 3.28
C LYS A 296 -6.72 -17.78 4.46
N ASP A 297 -6.69 -16.49 4.17
CA ASP A 297 -7.00 -15.41 5.11
C ASP A 297 -8.37 -14.82 4.81
N LYS A 298 -9.15 -14.52 5.86
CA LYS A 298 -10.47 -13.90 5.72
C LYS A 298 -10.31 -12.40 5.49
N SER A 299 -11.10 -11.83 4.59
CA SER A 299 -11.10 -10.40 4.30
C SER A 299 -12.50 -9.91 3.92
N ILE A 300 -12.73 -8.59 3.98
CA ILE A 300 -14.00 -8.00 3.52
C ILE A 300 -14.25 -8.21 2.01
N ASP A 301 -13.18 -8.44 1.23
CA ASP A 301 -13.24 -8.67 -0.22
C ASP A 301 -13.31 -10.17 -0.58
N GLY A 302 -13.61 -11.03 0.41
CA GLY A 302 -13.62 -12.49 0.29
C GLY A 302 -12.33 -13.15 0.76
N ASP A 303 -12.28 -14.49 0.68
CA ASP A 303 -11.09 -15.25 1.07
C ASP A 303 -9.89 -14.88 0.20
N LEU A 304 -8.79 -14.50 0.84
CA LEU A 304 -7.50 -14.28 0.22
C LEU A 304 -6.73 -15.59 0.20
N VAL A 305 -6.24 -16.01 -0.97
CA VAL A 305 -5.60 -17.33 -1.13
C VAL A 305 -4.11 -17.18 -1.37
N GLY A 306 -3.29 -18.03 -0.75
CA GLY A 306 -1.84 -18.02 -0.94
C GLY A 306 -1.41 -18.39 -2.36
N ILE A 307 -0.53 -17.59 -2.95
CA ILE A 307 0.14 -17.83 -4.22
C ILE A 307 1.64 -17.76 -4.01
N VAL A 308 2.35 -18.72 -4.59
CA VAL A 308 3.82 -18.77 -4.54
C VAL A 308 4.39 -18.14 -5.81
N GLY A 309 5.30 -17.19 -5.64
CA GLY A 309 6.01 -16.50 -6.72
C GLY A 309 6.10 -14.99 -6.52
N ASP A 310 7.13 -14.41 -7.12
CA ASP A 310 7.43 -12.96 -7.13
C ASP A 310 6.87 -12.24 -8.36
N SER A 311 6.16 -12.94 -9.23
CA SER A 311 5.51 -12.36 -10.40
C SER A 311 4.18 -13.05 -10.70
N TRP A 312 3.13 -12.25 -10.87
CA TRP A 312 1.81 -12.73 -11.28
C TRP A 312 1.42 -12.12 -12.62
N VAL A 313 0.94 -12.96 -13.51
CA VAL A 313 0.38 -12.53 -14.80
C VAL A 313 -1.14 -12.65 -14.73
N LEU A 314 -1.82 -11.51 -14.85
CA LEU A 314 -3.27 -11.38 -14.79
C LEU A 314 -3.81 -11.04 -16.18
N GLN A 315 -4.68 -11.90 -16.72
CA GLN A 315 -5.18 -11.80 -18.09
C GLN A 315 -6.70 -11.64 -18.12
N PRO A 316 -7.22 -10.41 -18.08
CA PRO A 316 -8.64 -10.16 -18.31
C PRO A 316 -9.05 -10.54 -19.74
N LYS A 317 -10.25 -11.10 -19.89
CA LYS A 317 -10.84 -11.31 -21.20
C LYS A 317 -11.23 -9.94 -21.80
N PRO A 318 -10.72 -9.58 -22.99
CA PRO A 318 -11.07 -8.32 -23.61
C PRO A 318 -12.56 -8.25 -23.93
N VAL A 319 -13.18 -7.12 -23.63
CA VAL A 319 -14.53 -6.80 -24.09
C VAL A 319 -14.40 -5.85 -25.28
N PRO A 320 -14.80 -6.26 -26.50
CA PRO A 320 -14.73 -5.38 -27.66
C PRO A 320 -15.72 -4.24 -27.49
N ILE A 321 -15.22 -3.01 -27.38
CA ILE A 321 -16.04 -1.80 -27.31
C ILE A 321 -16.11 -1.17 -28.70
N THR A 322 -17.32 -0.82 -29.13
CA THR A 322 -17.56 -0.05 -30.36
C THR A 322 -18.46 1.14 -30.05
N TRP A 323 -18.64 2.06 -31.01
CA TRP A 323 -19.57 3.19 -30.88
C TRP A 323 -21.02 2.78 -30.68
N HIS A 324 -21.38 1.54 -31.05
CA HIS A 324 -22.75 1.07 -31.05
C HIS A 324 -22.98 0.04 -29.96
N SER A 325 -24.22 0.01 -29.46
CA SER A 325 -24.68 -1.06 -28.59
C SER A 325 -24.59 -2.39 -29.34
N VAL A 326 -24.24 -3.46 -28.61
CA VAL A 326 -24.13 -4.82 -29.18
C VAL A 326 -25.44 -5.28 -29.84
N GLY A 327 -26.58 -4.87 -29.29
CA GLY A 327 -27.92 -5.22 -29.79
C GLY A 327 -28.56 -4.19 -30.73
N GLY A 328 -27.89 -3.08 -31.04
CA GLY A 328 -28.47 -1.97 -31.79
C GLY A 328 -29.71 -1.34 -31.11
N ILE A 329 -30.50 -0.62 -31.90
CA ILE A 329 -31.79 -0.05 -31.50
C ILE A 329 -32.87 -0.75 -32.34
N LYS A 330 -33.98 -1.14 -31.73
CA LYS A 330 -35.09 -1.73 -32.50
C LYS A 330 -35.84 -0.63 -33.25
N GLU A 331 -36.15 -0.87 -34.52
CA GLU A 331 -36.75 0.13 -35.42
C GLU A 331 -38.05 0.73 -34.89
N ASN A 332 -38.85 -0.06 -34.17
CA ASN A 332 -40.13 0.39 -33.59
C ASN A 332 -39.97 1.51 -32.54
N PHE A 333 -38.76 1.76 -32.04
CA PHE A 333 -38.47 2.85 -31.10
C PHE A 333 -37.80 4.07 -31.76
N TYR A 334 -37.50 4.03 -33.05
CA TYR A 334 -36.76 5.12 -33.70
C TYR A 334 -37.49 6.46 -33.62
N SER A 335 -38.79 6.48 -33.86
CA SER A 335 -39.58 7.73 -33.82
C SER A 335 -39.56 8.37 -32.43
N GLU A 336 -39.74 7.56 -31.38
CA GLU A 336 -39.71 8.00 -29.99
C GLU A 336 -38.33 8.56 -29.61
N ILE A 337 -37.25 7.84 -29.95
CA ILE A 337 -35.87 8.26 -29.67
C ILE A 337 -35.53 9.55 -30.41
N ILE A 338 -35.87 9.66 -31.70
CA ILE A 338 -35.65 10.88 -32.48
C ILE A 338 -36.42 12.06 -31.89
N SER A 339 -37.68 11.84 -31.46
CA SER A 339 -38.49 12.87 -30.83
C SER A 339 -37.87 13.34 -29.51
N ALA A 340 -37.39 12.42 -28.66
CA ALA A 340 -36.71 12.76 -27.42
C ALA A 340 -35.42 13.54 -27.67
N LEU A 341 -34.58 13.09 -28.60
CA LEU A 341 -33.33 13.78 -28.95
C LEU A 341 -33.58 15.19 -29.50
N ARG A 342 -34.64 15.38 -30.30
CA ARG A 342 -35.04 16.73 -30.73
C ARG A 342 -35.44 17.61 -29.56
N GLY A 343 -36.24 17.08 -28.62
CA GLY A 343 -36.60 17.77 -27.39
C GLY A 343 -35.37 18.21 -26.58
N ASP A 344 -34.37 17.34 -26.43
CA ASP A 344 -33.12 17.65 -25.74
C ASP A 344 -32.34 18.78 -26.43
N VAL A 345 -32.23 18.73 -27.77
CA VAL A 345 -31.56 19.78 -28.56
C VAL A 345 -32.30 21.11 -28.49
N GLU A 346 -33.63 21.09 -28.56
CA GLU A 346 -34.46 22.29 -28.43
C GLU A 346 -34.31 22.92 -27.04
N ALA A 347 -34.25 22.10 -25.99
CA ALA A 347 -34.01 22.57 -24.62
C ALA A 347 -32.64 23.27 -24.46
N LEU A 348 -31.60 22.81 -25.16
CA LEU A 348 -30.28 23.46 -25.14
C LEU A 348 -30.30 24.88 -25.75
N ASN A 349 -31.20 25.15 -26.69
CA ASN A 349 -31.35 26.45 -27.35
C ASN A 349 -32.29 27.40 -26.59
N SER A 350 -32.87 26.98 -25.46
CA SER A 350 -33.67 27.85 -24.63
C SER A 350 -32.80 28.97 -24.02
N ALA A 351 -33.29 30.21 -24.06
CA ALA A 351 -32.57 31.43 -23.67
C ALA A 351 -32.05 31.44 -22.21
N GLU A 352 -32.43 30.46 -21.40
CA GLU A 352 -32.02 30.27 -20.01
C GLU A 352 -30.51 29.94 -19.87
N ILE A 353 -29.93 29.15 -20.80
CA ILE A 353 -28.52 28.73 -20.73
C ILE A 353 -27.55 29.87 -21.09
N VAL A 354 -27.90 30.67 -22.10
CA VAL A 354 -27.12 31.87 -22.50
C VAL A 354 -27.11 32.92 -21.39
N ARG A 355 -28.14 32.96 -20.54
CA ARG A 355 -28.25 33.87 -19.40
C ARG A 355 -27.37 33.45 -18.22
N GLN A 356 -27.24 32.15 -17.93
CA GLN A 356 -26.42 31.66 -16.81
C GLN A 356 -24.91 31.78 -17.06
N ILE A 357 -24.44 31.61 -18.31
CA ILE A 357 -23.02 31.78 -18.64
C ILE A 357 -22.57 33.24 -18.50
N ARG A 358 -23.46 34.22 -18.74
CA ARG A 358 -23.17 35.65 -18.55
C ARG A 358 -23.14 36.11 -17.09
N VAL A 359 -23.61 35.30 -16.13
CA VAL A 359 -23.61 35.65 -14.70
C VAL A 359 -22.37 35.07 -13.98
N LEU A 360 -21.65 34.15 -14.62
CA LEU A 360 -20.48 33.46 -14.07
C LEU A 360 -19.13 33.91 -14.66
N VAL A 361 -19.11 34.93 -15.54
CA VAL A 361 -17.89 35.58 -16.07
C VAL A 361 -17.70 36.94 -15.42
#